data_AF-A0A9Q3EHE9-F1
#
_entry.id   AF-A0A9Q3EHE9-F1
#
_cell.length_a   1.000
_cell.length_b   1.000
_cell.length_c   1.000
_cell.angle_alpha   90.00
_cell.angle_beta   90.00
_cell.angle_gamma   90.00
#
_symmetry.space_group_name_H-M   'P 1'
#
loop_
_entity.id
_entity.type
_entity.pdbx_description
1 polymer ?
#
loop_
_entity_poly.entity_id
_entity_poly.type
_entity_poly.pdbx_seq_one_letter_code
_entity_poly.pdbx_strand_id
1 'polypeptide(L)'
;MYGIDLHNNKDRYFTIGDNKHQKFGFLPFKRQITVNKLSPVSLELENFKSEQLNEAEISLHLNDKHKSELSALLYDHKEAFASDKDPLGAIIGHEVEIILNIERPYPPLLRRPAYPAIPKSRVLWKSILKSFWTLG
;
A
#
# COMPACT_ATOMS: atom_id res chain seq x y z
N MET A 1 37.56 14.35 -8.83
CA MET A 1 37.20 14.47 -7.40
C MET A 1 35.99 15.40 -7.34
N TYR A 2 34.87 15.00 -6.74
CA TYR A 2 33.64 15.83 -6.75
C TYR A 2 33.71 16.87 -5.62
N GLY A 3 34.43 17.98 -5.86
CA GLY A 3 34.40 19.17 -5.01
C GLY A 3 33.30 20.14 -5.45
N ILE A 4 32.76 20.92 -4.51
CA ILE A 4 31.83 22.01 -4.80
C ILE A 4 32.53 23.31 -4.44
N ASP A 5 32.73 24.19 -5.43
CA ASP A 5 33.36 25.50 -5.23
C ASP A 5 32.32 26.61 -5.28
N LEU A 6 32.22 27.36 -4.19
CA LEU A 6 31.25 28.44 -4.02
C LEU A 6 31.87 29.79 -4.39
N HIS A 7 31.23 30.52 -5.30
CA HIS A 7 31.71 31.82 -5.78
C HIS A 7 30.72 32.93 -5.43
N ASN A 8 31.15 33.82 -4.54
CA ASN A 8 30.33 34.91 -4.00
C ASN A 8 30.84 36.27 -4.49
N ASN A 9 30.78 36.49 -5.81
CA ASN A 9 31.05 37.80 -6.41
C ASN A 9 29.75 38.36 -7.01
N LYS A 10 29.79 39.49 -7.73
CA LYS A 10 28.62 40.23 -8.27
C LYS A 10 27.41 39.37 -8.69
N ASP A 11 27.66 38.19 -9.27
CA ASP A 11 26.66 37.12 -9.42
C ASP A 11 27.07 35.88 -8.62
N ARG A 12 26.20 35.39 -7.72
CA ARG A 12 26.46 34.19 -6.91
C ARG A 12 26.25 32.91 -7.74
N TYR A 13 27.26 32.04 -7.78
CA TYR A 13 27.17 30.74 -8.45
C TYR A 13 28.05 29.68 -7.79
N PHE A 14 27.86 28.41 -8.14
CA PHE A 14 28.75 27.32 -7.77
C PHE A 14 29.18 26.49 -9.00
N THR A 15 30.29 25.78 -8.88
CA THR A 15 30.80 24.82 -9.87
C THR A 15 30.97 23.45 -9.20
N ILE A 16 30.79 22.37 -9.96
CA ILE A 16 30.96 20.99 -9.48
C ILE A 16 32.13 20.34 -10.21
N GLY A 17 33.09 19.82 -9.47
CA GLY A 17 34.28 19.16 -9.99
C GLY A 17 35.25 20.12 -10.70
N ASP A 18 36.09 19.59 -11.59
CA ASP A 18 37.18 20.35 -12.22
C ASP A 18 36.71 21.29 -13.36
N ASN A 19 35.42 21.25 -13.72
CA ASN A 19 34.89 22.02 -14.85
C ASN A 19 34.46 23.45 -14.42
N LYS A 20 35.43 24.36 -14.37
CA LYS A 20 35.24 25.77 -14.00
C LYS A 20 34.36 26.58 -14.98
N HIS A 21 34.03 26.01 -16.15
CA HIS A 21 33.19 26.66 -17.15
C HIS A 21 31.69 26.44 -16.90
N GLN A 22 31.32 25.37 -16.19
CA GLN A 22 29.91 25.04 -15.92
C GLN A 22 29.46 25.68 -14.61
N LYS A 23 28.89 26.89 -14.71
CA LYS A 23 28.44 27.69 -13.58
C LYS A 23 26.95 27.49 -13.31
N PHE A 24 26.60 27.14 -12.07
CA PHE A 24 25.23 27.02 -11.61
C PHE A 24 24.88 28.25 -10.76
N GLY A 25 24.09 29.16 -11.33
CA GLY A 25 23.65 30.37 -10.64
C GLY A 25 22.61 30.06 -9.57
N PHE A 26 22.67 30.78 -8.45
CA PHE A 26 21.57 30.76 -7.49
C PHE A 26 20.38 31.53 -8.08
N LEU A 27 19.23 30.89 -8.19
CA LEU A 27 18.01 31.56 -8.64
C LEU A 27 17.72 32.75 -7.71
N PRO A 28 17.37 33.93 -8.25
CA PRO A 28 16.91 35.03 -7.42
C PRO A 28 15.69 34.54 -6.62
N PHE A 29 15.64 34.92 -5.33
CA PHE A 29 14.71 34.47 -4.29
C PHE A 29 13.20 34.49 -4.66
N LYS A 30 12.85 35.02 -5.83
CA LYS A 30 11.50 35.05 -6.39
C LYS A 30 11.09 33.81 -7.19
N ARG A 31 12.02 32.90 -7.51
CA ARG A 31 11.66 31.54 -7.95
C ARG A 31 11.72 30.62 -6.73
N GLN A 32 10.70 30.75 -5.89
CA GLN A 32 10.30 29.65 -5.03
C GLN A 32 10.02 28.48 -5.97
N ILE A 33 10.94 27.53 -6.03
CA ILE A 33 10.56 26.18 -6.39
C ILE A 33 9.47 25.84 -5.37
N THR A 34 8.25 25.67 -5.84
CA THR A 34 7.14 25.13 -5.05
C THR A 34 7.48 23.67 -4.73
N VAL A 35 8.50 23.45 -3.92
CA VAL A 35 8.51 22.29 -3.03
C VAL A 35 7.39 22.61 -2.07
N ASN A 36 6.17 22.25 -2.48
CA ASN A 36 5.04 22.18 -1.57
C ASN A 36 5.59 21.50 -0.34
N LYS A 37 5.53 22.17 0.81
CA LYS A 37 5.64 21.51 2.10
C LYS A 37 4.48 20.52 2.16
N LEU A 38 4.63 19.37 1.50
CA LEU A 38 3.77 18.23 1.69
C LEU A 38 4.00 17.86 3.15
N SER A 39 3.00 18.12 3.98
CA SER A 39 2.98 17.58 5.32
C SER A 39 3.18 16.06 5.22
N PRO A 40 3.81 15.41 6.20
CA PRO A 40 3.97 13.95 6.16
C PRO A 40 2.63 13.23 5.89
N VAL A 41 1.54 13.76 6.44
CA VAL A 41 0.15 13.32 6.21
C VAL A 41 -0.25 13.33 4.73
N SER A 42 0.12 14.37 3.97
CA SER A 42 -0.20 14.45 2.54
C SER A 42 0.58 13.46 1.67
N LEU A 43 1.79 13.05 2.09
CA LEU A 43 2.57 12.04 1.38
C LEU A 43 1.97 10.63 1.59
N GLU A 44 1.58 10.32 2.83
CA GLU A 44 0.95 9.04 3.15
C GLU A 44 -0.41 8.86 2.46
N LEU A 45 -1.18 9.94 2.34
CA LEU A 45 -2.45 9.92 1.61
C LEU A 45 -2.26 9.62 0.12
N GLU A 46 -1.25 10.21 -0.51
CA GLU A 46 -0.94 9.93 -1.92
C GLU A 46 -0.42 8.51 -2.12
N ASN A 47 0.41 7.99 -1.21
CA ASN A 47 0.83 6.59 -1.23
C ASN A 47 -0.39 5.66 -1.10
N PHE A 48 -1.29 5.93 -0.16
CA PHE A 48 -2.54 5.17 0.00
C PHE A 48 -3.39 5.16 -1.27
N LYS A 49 -3.54 6.31 -1.94
CA LYS A 49 -4.25 6.37 -3.23
C LYS A 49 -3.59 5.48 -4.28
N SER A 50 -2.26 5.52 -4.38
CA SER A 50 -1.51 4.76 -5.39
C SER A 50 -1.47 3.25 -5.12
N GLU A 51 -1.52 2.83 -3.87
CA GLU A 51 -1.45 1.42 -3.48
C GLU A 51 -2.84 0.78 -3.38
N GLN A 52 -3.80 1.45 -2.75
CA GLN A 52 -5.09 0.86 -2.37
C GLN A 52 -6.24 1.29 -3.29
N LEU A 53 -6.17 2.50 -3.88
CA LEU A 53 -7.25 3.03 -4.73
C LEU A 53 -6.96 2.96 -6.23
N ASN A 54 -5.78 2.48 -6.64
CA ASN A 54 -5.39 2.40 -8.05
C ASN A 54 -6.24 1.39 -8.83
N GLU A 55 -6.66 0.31 -8.18
CA GLU A 55 -7.56 -0.69 -8.76
C GLU A 55 -9.05 -0.41 -8.44
N ALA A 56 -9.34 0.65 -7.69
CA ALA A 56 -10.71 0.96 -7.27
C ALA A 56 -11.49 1.66 -8.40
N GLU A 57 -12.63 1.10 -8.78
CA GLU A 57 -13.55 1.74 -9.71
C GLU A 57 -14.40 2.81 -8.99
N ILE A 58 -13.94 4.05 -9.04
CA ILE A 58 -14.70 5.21 -8.55
C ILE A 58 -15.60 5.74 -9.66
N SER A 59 -16.86 6.04 -9.32
CA SER A 59 -17.84 6.56 -10.28
C SER A 59 -17.34 7.79 -11.06
N LEU A 60 -17.57 7.78 -12.37
CA LEU A 60 -17.24 8.89 -13.28
C LEU A 60 -18.10 10.15 -13.02
N HIS A 61 -19.23 10.00 -12.34
CA HIS A 61 -20.12 11.12 -12.01
C HIS A 61 -19.61 11.97 -10.83
N LEU A 62 -18.57 11.51 -10.13
CA LEU A 62 -17.97 12.27 -9.03
C LEU A 62 -17.04 13.35 -9.57
N ASN A 63 -17.27 14.58 -9.12
CA ASN A 63 -16.36 15.69 -9.36
C ASN A 63 -15.06 15.52 -8.56
N ASP A 64 -13.97 16.18 -8.99
CA ASP A 64 -12.64 16.01 -8.38
C ASP A 64 -12.63 16.36 -6.89
N LYS A 65 -13.45 17.33 -6.48
CA LYS A 65 -13.64 17.68 -5.07
C LYS A 65 -14.18 16.51 -4.26
N HIS A 66 -15.23 15.84 -4.76
CA HIS A 66 -15.83 14.69 -4.07
C HIS A 66 -14.90 13.49 -4.05
N LYS A 67 -14.10 13.27 -5.09
CA LYS A 67 -13.07 12.22 -5.11
C LYS A 67 -11.99 12.48 -4.05
N SER A 68 -11.57 13.72 -3.90
CA SER A 68 -10.61 14.12 -2.87
C SER A 68 -11.18 13.89 -1.46
N GLU A 69 -12.42 14.34 -1.20
CA GLU A 69 -13.11 14.12 0.08
C GLU A 69 -13.29 12.63 0.39
N LEU A 70 -13.70 11.83 -0.61
CA LEU A 70 -13.82 10.37 -0.47
C LEU A 70 -12.48 9.73 -0.12
N SER A 71 -11.40 10.10 -0.82
CA SER A 71 -10.07 9.55 -0.56
C SER A 71 -9.56 9.88 0.84
N ALA A 72 -9.85 11.08 1.35
CA ALA A 72 -9.51 11.48 2.71
C ALA A 72 -10.30 10.65 3.72
N LEU A 73 -11.62 10.50 3.53
CA LEU A 73 -12.48 9.70 4.39
C LEU A 73 -12.05 8.22 4.45
N LEU A 74 -11.69 7.64 3.31
CA LEU A 74 -11.22 6.26 3.24
C LEU A 74 -9.86 6.09 3.93
N TYR A 75 -8.96 7.06 3.81
CA TYR A 75 -7.67 7.05 4.49
C TYR A 75 -7.84 7.19 6.00
N ASP A 76 -8.73 8.07 6.48
CA ASP A 76 -9.01 8.28 7.90
C ASP A 76 -9.55 7.00 8.57
N HIS A 77 -10.25 6.16 7.81
CA HIS A 77 -10.82 4.90 8.27
C HIS A 77 -10.12 3.65 7.72
N LYS A 78 -8.89 3.78 7.21
CA LYS A 78 -8.17 2.68 6.54
C LYS A 78 -8.03 1.41 7.40
N GLU A 79 -7.92 1.56 8.72
CA GLU A 79 -7.79 0.44 9.68
C GLU A 79 -9.08 -0.35 9.87
N ALA A 80 -10.23 0.20 9.46
CA ALA A 80 -11.51 -0.51 9.52
C ALA A 80 -11.70 -1.51 8.36
N PHE A 81 -10.83 -1.47 7.36
CA PHE A 81 -10.87 -2.34 6.19
C PHE A 81 -9.78 -3.41 6.29
N ALA A 82 -10.08 -4.61 5.79
CA ALA A 82 -9.05 -5.64 5.66
C ALA A 82 -8.02 -5.23 4.61
N SER A 83 -6.75 -5.44 4.93
CA SER A 83 -5.62 -5.24 4.02
C SER A 83 -4.83 -6.54 3.87
N ASP A 84 -3.91 -6.60 2.91
CA ASP A 84 -3.02 -7.75 2.74
C ASP A 84 -2.19 -8.04 3.99
N LYS A 85 -1.88 -7.00 4.77
CA LYS A 85 -1.14 -7.11 6.04
C LYS A 85 -2.04 -7.49 7.22
N ASP A 86 -3.30 -7.04 7.17
CA ASP A 86 -4.28 -7.19 8.25
C ASP A 86 -5.56 -7.83 7.69
N PRO A 87 -5.54 -9.15 7.44
CA PRO A 87 -6.65 -9.86 6.83
C PRO A 87 -7.84 -9.97 7.79
N LEU A 88 -9.03 -10.04 7.22
CA LEU A 88 -10.29 -10.20 7.96
C LEU A 88 -10.24 -11.50 8.79
N GLY A 89 -10.28 -11.38 10.13
CA GLY A 89 -10.35 -12.54 11.04
C GLY A 89 -9.16 -12.70 12.01
N ALA A 90 -8.10 -11.89 11.90
CA ALA A 90 -7.04 -11.83 12.91
C ALA A 90 -7.46 -11.02 14.17
N ILE A 91 -8.70 -11.21 14.63
CA ILE A 91 -9.24 -10.49 15.79
C ILE A 91 -8.78 -11.22 17.06
N ILE A 92 -7.85 -10.61 17.78
CA ILE A 92 -7.35 -11.11 19.06
C ILE A 92 -8.53 -11.31 20.03
N GLY A 93 -8.60 -12.48 20.67
CA GLY A 93 -9.63 -12.80 21.68
C GLY A 93 -10.96 -13.33 21.15
N HIS A 94 -11.10 -13.52 19.83
CA HIS A 94 -12.26 -14.19 19.21
C HIS A 94 -11.96 -15.64 18.79
N GLU A 95 -11.03 -16.28 19.50
CA GLU A 95 -10.67 -17.68 19.27
C GLU A 95 -11.85 -18.59 19.60
N VAL A 96 -12.16 -19.52 18.70
CA VAL A 96 -13.23 -20.49 18.90
C VAL A 96 -12.63 -21.77 19.47
N GLU A 97 -12.97 -22.09 20.72
CA GLU A 97 -12.63 -23.38 21.31
C GLU A 97 -13.64 -24.44 20.88
N ILE A 98 -13.18 -25.41 20.07
CA ILE A 98 -14.01 -26.53 19.62
C ILE A 98 -13.72 -27.73 20.51
N ILE A 99 -14.63 -28.05 21.42
CA ILE A 99 -14.53 -29.21 22.32
C ILE A 99 -15.30 -30.39 21.73
N LEU A 100 -14.67 -31.56 21.68
CA LEU A 100 -15.31 -32.81 21.27
C LEU A 100 -16.09 -33.39 22.45
N ASN A 101 -17.41 -33.52 22.33
CA ASN A 101 -18.29 -34.08 23.36
C ASN A 101 -18.31 -35.63 23.40
N ILE A 102 -17.27 -36.28 22.91
CA ILE A 102 -17.23 -37.73 22.78
C ILE A 102 -15.89 -38.27 23.34
N GLU A 103 -15.85 -39.58 23.66
CA GLU A 103 -14.64 -40.29 24.12
C GLU A 103 -13.90 -41.08 23.02
N ARG A 104 -12.57 -41.24 23.19
CA ARG A 104 -11.65 -41.90 22.23
C ARG A 104 -12.18 -43.25 21.71
N PRO A 105 -11.84 -43.66 20.47
CA PRO A 105 -10.77 -43.13 19.61
C PRO A 105 -11.20 -42.03 18.63
N TYR A 106 -10.36 -40.99 18.51
CA TYR A 106 -10.52 -39.85 17.59
C TYR A 106 -9.53 -39.88 16.44
N PRO A 107 -9.91 -39.33 15.26
CA PRO A 107 -11.22 -38.75 14.91
C PRO A 107 -12.24 -39.82 14.47
N PRO A 108 -13.57 -39.56 14.57
CA PRO A 108 -14.55 -40.41 13.90
C PRO A 108 -14.21 -40.48 12.42
N LEU A 109 -13.94 -41.68 11.91
CA LEU A 109 -13.63 -41.92 10.50
C LEU A 109 -14.70 -41.24 9.64
N LEU A 110 -14.26 -40.40 8.70
CA LEU A 110 -15.14 -39.88 7.65
C LEU A 110 -15.78 -41.09 6.99
N ARG A 111 -17.11 -41.23 7.13
CA ARG A 111 -17.83 -42.42 6.66
C ARG A 111 -17.69 -42.63 5.14
N ARG A 112 -17.28 -41.60 4.40
CA ARG A 112 -17.10 -41.61 2.95
C ARG A 112 -15.93 -40.70 2.53
N PRO A 113 -15.20 -41.06 1.47
CA PRO A 113 -14.26 -40.14 0.85
C PRO A 113 -15.03 -38.92 0.31
N ALA A 114 -14.35 -37.77 0.22
CA ALA A 114 -14.91 -36.60 -0.45
C ALA A 114 -15.30 -36.96 -1.89
N TYR A 115 -16.47 -36.49 -2.33
CA TYR A 115 -16.90 -36.69 -3.71
C TYR A 115 -15.88 -36.06 -4.67
N PRO A 116 -15.59 -36.72 -5.82
CA PRO A 116 -14.65 -36.17 -6.79
C PRO A 116 -15.18 -34.84 -7.32
N ALA A 117 -14.39 -33.78 -7.17
CA ALA A 117 -14.75 -32.48 -7.71
C ALA A 117 -14.68 -32.49 -9.24
N ILE A 118 -15.62 -31.79 -9.89
CA ILE A 118 -15.63 -31.58 -11.34
C ILE A 118 -14.32 -30.85 -11.74
N PRO A 119 -13.68 -31.17 -12.89
CA PRO A 119 -12.38 -30.62 -13.27
C PRO A 119 -12.26 -29.10 -13.18
N LYS A 120 -13.28 -28.36 -13.63
CA LYS A 120 -13.34 -26.90 -13.55
C LYS A 120 -13.29 -26.40 -12.11
N SER A 121 -14.13 -26.99 -11.24
CA SER A 121 -14.14 -26.68 -9.81
C SER A 121 -12.79 -27.00 -9.18
N ARG A 122 -12.16 -28.11 -9.54
CA ARG A 122 -10.87 -28.54 -8.98
C ARG A 122 -9.75 -27.53 -9.24
N VAL A 123 -9.74 -26.88 -10.40
CA VAL A 123 -8.77 -25.82 -10.73
C VAL A 123 -9.01 -24.60 -9.84
N LEU A 124 -10.25 -24.15 -9.72
CA LEU A 124 -10.63 -23.01 -8.87
C LEU A 124 -10.29 -23.29 -7.40
N TRP A 125 -10.69 -24.44 -6.86
CA TRP A 125 -10.40 -24.86 -5.48
C TRP A 125 -8.90 -24.93 -5.21
N LYS A 126 -8.09 -25.43 -6.15
CA LYS A 126 -6.63 -25.42 -6.02
C LYS A 126 -6.07 -24.00 -5.93
N SER A 127 -6.60 -23.06 -6.72
CA SER A 127 -6.18 -21.65 -6.67
C SER A 127 -6.51 -21.02 -5.32
N ILE A 128 -7.74 -21.20 -4.84
CA ILE A 128 -8.22 -20.66 -3.55
C ILE A 128 -7.48 -21.28 -2.37
N LEU A 129 -7.26 -22.60 -2.40
CA LEU A 129 -6.49 -23.28 -1.35
C LEU A 129 -5.05 -22.78 -1.34
N LYS A 130 -4.44 -22.57 -2.51
CA LYS A 130 -3.08 -22.04 -2.59
C LYS A 130 -2.99 -20.63 -1.99
N SER A 131 -3.93 -19.74 -2.29
CA SER A 131 -3.94 -18.40 -1.70
C SER A 131 -4.11 -18.43 -0.19
N PHE A 132 -4.99 -19.31 0.32
CA PHE A 132 -5.20 -19.49 1.76
C PHE A 132 -3.94 -19.95 2.49
N TRP A 133 -3.18 -20.88 1.91
CA TRP A 133 -1.94 -21.39 2.50
C TRP A 133 -0.76 -20.41 2.45
N THR A 134 -0.78 -19.44 1.53
CA THR A 134 0.28 -18.40 1.43
C THR A 134 0.00 -17.16 2.28
N LEU A 135 -1.20 -17.04 2.86
CA LEU A 135 -1.63 -15.90 3.68
C LEU A 135 -1.33 -16.09 5.18
N GLY A 136 -0.82 -17.26 5.59
CA GLY A 136 -0.46 -17.58 6.98
C GLY A 136 1.02 -17.43 7.29
#